data_AF-A0A2U2SLP1-F1
#
_entry.id   AF-A0A2U2SLP1-F1
#
_cell.length_a   1.000
_cell.length_b   1.000
_cell.length_c   1.000
_cell.angle_alpha   90.00
_cell.angle_beta   90.00
_cell.angle_gamma   90.00
#
_symmetry.space_group_name_H-M   'P 1'
#
loop_
_entity.id
_entity.type
_entity.pdbx_description
1 polymer ?
#
loop_
_entity_poly.entity_id
_entity_poly.type
_entity_poly.pdbx_seq_one_letter_code
_entity_poly.pdbx_strand_id
1 'polypeptide(L)'
;MTFEVQDYRNLIELLYKHPEWRAELRQLVLTEELLELPQLVRELIEAHKRGEERLTRLEQSVAELVETQKRHEGRLAGVEERLTRLEQSVA
;
A
#
# COMPACT_ATOMS: atom_id res chain seq x y z
N MET A 1 38.99 -32.98 -0.67
CA MET A 1 38.43 -32.79 -2.03
C MET A 1 38.10 -31.31 -2.15
N THR A 2 38.86 -30.55 -2.95
CA THR A 2 38.67 -29.11 -3.16
C THR A 2 37.59 -28.93 -4.24
N PHE A 3 36.49 -28.28 -3.89
CA PHE A 3 35.46 -27.90 -4.85
C PHE A 3 35.95 -26.67 -5.61
N GLU A 4 36.23 -26.81 -6.91
CA GLU A 4 36.75 -25.73 -7.73
C GLU A 4 35.63 -24.93 -8.40
N VAL A 5 35.93 -23.71 -8.86
CA VAL A 5 34.95 -22.84 -9.54
C VAL A 5 34.39 -23.48 -10.82
N GLN A 6 35.15 -24.38 -11.46
CA GLN A 6 34.68 -25.18 -12.60
C GLN A 6 33.62 -26.21 -12.19
N ASP A 7 33.74 -26.80 -11.01
CA ASP A 7 32.74 -27.74 -10.47
C ASP A 7 31.41 -27.03 -10.19
N TYR A 8 31.46 -25.77 -9.73
CA TYR A 8 30.26 -24.94 -9.57
C TYR A 8 29.55 -24.70 -10.91
N ARG A 9 30.29 -24.32 -11.97
CA ARG A 9 29.68 -24.08 -13.29
C ARG A 9 29.08 -25.35 -13.88
N ASN A 10 29.77 -26.48 -13.73
CA ASN A 10 29.27 -27.79 -14.16
C ASN A 10 27.99 -28.19 -13.39
N LEU A 11 27.95 -27.93 -12.09
CA LEU A 11 26.76 -28.14 -11.27
C LEU A 11 25.58 -27.27 -11.74
N ILE A 12 25.81 -25.99 -12.03
CA ILE A 12 24.75 -25.11 -12.56
C ILE A 12 24.25 -25.61 -13.93
N GLU A 13 25.13 -26.01 -14.84
CA GLU A 13 24.69 -26.57 -16.14
C GLU A 13 23.89 -27.86 -16.00
N LEU A 14 24.29 -28.75 -15.10
CA LEU A 14 23.57 -30.00 -14.82
C LEU A 14 22.20 -29.72 -14.22
N LEU A 15 22.12 -28.79 -13.26
CA LEU A 15 20.86 -28.29 -12.75
C LEU A 15 20.01 -27.72 -13.89
N TYR A 16 20.61 -26.99 -14.83
CA TYR A 16 19.88 -26.47 -15.98
C TYR A 16 19.29 -27.58 -16.88
N LYS A 17 19.98 -28.71 -17.02
CA LYS A 17 19.50 -29.85 -17.83
C LYS A 17 18.47 -30.72 -17.09
N HIS A 18 18.50 -30.73 -15.75
CA HIS A 18 17.65 -31.56 -14.89
C HIS A 18 16.76 -30.71 -13.96
N PRO A 19 15.55 -30.31 -14.40
CA PRO A 19 14.64 -29.51 -13.58
C PRO A 19 14.23 -30.19 -12.25
N GLU A 20 14.22 -31.52 -12.20
CA GLU A 20 14.01 -32.34 -11.01
C GLU A 20 15.06 -32.04 -9.91
N TRP A 21 16.34 -31.97 -10.27
CA TRP A 21 17.42 -31.66 -9.33
C TRP A 21 17.38 -30.22 -8.84
N ARG A 22 16.88 -29.29 -9.66
CA ARG A 22 16.61 -27.93 -9.19
C ARG A 22 15.51 -27.91 -8.13
N ALA A 23 14.48 -28.75 -8.28
CA ALA A 23 13.39 -28.82 -7.32
C ALA A 23 13.88 -29.41 -5.99
N GLU A 24 14.66 -30.49 -6.04
CA GLU A 24 15.28 -31.10 -4.85
C GLU A 24 16.28 -30.14 -4.17
N LEU A 25 17.17 -29.52 -4.93
CA LEU A 25 18.10 -28.52 -4.38
C LEU A 25 17.36 -27.33 -3.78
N ARG A 26 16.26 -26.90 -4.40
CA ARG A 26 15.39 -25.84 -3.87
C ARG A 26 14.81 -26.25 -2.52
N GLN A 27 14.32 -27.48 -2.38
CA GLN A 27 13.77 -27.99 -1.11
C GLN A 27 14.82 -28.19 -0.01
N LEU A 28 16.05 -28.53 -0.39
CA LEU A 28 17.16 -28.73 0.55
C LEU A 28 17.78 -27.41 1.03
N VAL A 29 17.80 -26.38 0.19
CA VAL A 29 18.47 -25.09 0.46
C VAL A 29 17.48 -24.03 0.96
N LEU A 30 16.24 -24.02 0.49
CA LEU A 30 15.21 -23.10 0.95
C LEU A 30 14.34 -23.81 1.99
N THR A 31 14.43 -23.34 3.24
CA THR A 31 13.48 -23.71 4.29
C THR A 31 12.05 -23.33 3.87
N GLU A 32 11.04 -24.01 4.44
CA GLU A 32 9.62 -23.73 4.16
C GLU A 32 9.29 -22.24 4.29
N GLU A 33 9.87 -21.55 5.29
CA GLU A 33 9.73 -20.10 5.48
C GLU A 33 10.16 -19.28 4.26
N LEU A 34 11.28 -19.62 3.61
CA LEU A 34 11.77 -18.90 2.41
C LEU A 34 10.92 -19.20 1.17
N LEU A 35 10.26 -20.35 1.13
CA LEU A 35 9.32 -20.70 0.05
C LEU A 35 7.99 -19.96 0.18
N GLU A 36 7.57 -19.63 1.41
CA GLU A 36 6.35 -18.87 1.69
C GLU A 36 6.53 -17.35 1.52
N LEU A 37 7.75 -16.83 1.66
CA LEU A 37 8.04 -15.39 1.53
C LEU A 37 7.44 -14.73 0.27
N PRO A 38 7.56 -15.29 -0.96
CA PRO A 38 6.95 -14.68 -2.14
C PRO A 38 5.43 -14.54 -2.03
N GLN A 39 4.77 -15.51 -1.37
CA GLN A 39 3.33 -15.47 -1.16
C GLN A 39 2.96 -14.41 -0.12
N LEU A 40 3.67 -14.38 1.02
CA LEU A 40 3.49 -13.36 2.05
C LEU A 40 3.71 -11.94 1.51
N VAL A 41 4.72 -11.75 0.65
CA VAL A 41 4.98 -10.45 -0.01
C VAL A 41 3.84 -10.07 -0.93
N ARG A 42 3.27 -11.01 -1.71
CA ARG A 42 2.09 -10.72 -2.55
C ARG A 42 0.89 -10.32 -1.71
N GLU A 43 0.63 -11.04 -0.62
CA GLU A 43 -0.48 -10.72 0.29
C GLU A 43 -0.30 -9.35 0.96
N LEU A 44 0.93 -9.00 1.34
CA LEU A 44 1.26 -7.69 1.87
C LEU A 44 1.03 -6.58 0.84
N ILE A 45 1.46 -6.77 -0.41
CA ILE A 45 1.24 -5.81 -1.50
C ILE A 45 -0.25 -5.59 -1.75
N GLU A 46 -1.04 -6.66 -1.79
CA GLU A 46 -2.50 -6.57 -1.96
C GLU A 46 -3.18 -5.87 -0.77
N ALA A 47 -2.76 -6.17 0.46
CA ALA A 47 -3.24 -5.47 1.64
C ALA A 47 -2.87 -3.99 1.62
N HIS A 48 -1.65 -3.66 1.18
CA HIS A 48 -1.17 -2.29 1.03
C HIS A 48 -2.00 -1.52 -0.01
N LYS A 49 -2.21 -2.09 -1.20
CA LYS A 49 -3.02 -1.49 -2.26
C LYS A 49 -4.46 -1.21 -1.81
N ARG A 50 -5.10 -2.16 -1.12
CA ARG A 50 -6.43 -1.94 -0.51
C ARG A 50 -6.40 -0.82 0.53
N GLY A 51 -5.29 -0.67 1.26
CA GLY A 51 -5.06 0.43 2.19
C GLY A 51 -4.99 1.78 1.48
N GLU A 52 -4.20 1.88 0.41
CA GLU A 52 -4.08 3.09 -0.40
C GLU A 52 -5.42 3.50 -1.02
N GLU A 53 -6.19 2.55 -1.57
CA GLU A 53 -7.53 2.84 -2.12
C GLU A 53 -8.48 3.40 -1.06
N ARG A 54 -8.40 2.90 0.18
CA ARG A 54 -9.19 3.43 1.31
C ARG A 54 -8.72 4.82 1.72
N LEU A 55 -7.42 5.09 1.70
CA LEU A 55 -6.86 6.41 1.99
C LEU A 55 -7.33 7.43 0.96
N THR A 56 -7.27 7.14 -0.34
CA THR A 56 -7.76 8.04 -1.39
C THR A 56 -9.25 8.38 -1.21
N ARG A 57 -10.09 7.39 -0.85
CA ARG A 57 -11.51 7.65 -0.54
C ARG A 57 -11.68 8.56 0.67
N LEU A 58 -10.86 8.37 1.70
CA LEU A 58 -10.90 9.16 2.92
C LEU A 58 -10.45 10.61 2.65
N GLU A 59 -9.39 10.79 1.87
CA GLU A 59 -8.95 12.11 1.39
C GLU A 59 -10.06 12.84 0.64
N GLN A 60 -10.77 12.15 -0.25
CA GLN A 60 -11.92 12.73 -0.96
C GLN A 60 -13.04 13.13 0.01
N SER A 61 -13.44 12.24 0.94
CA SER A 61 -14.46 12.58 1.93
C SER A 61 -14.06 13.76 2.81
N VAL A 62 -12.79 13.87 3.20
CA VAL A 62 -12.28 15.03 3.95
C VAL A 62 -12.36 16.30 3.12
N ALA A 63 -11.99 16.27 1.84
CA ALA A 63 -12.12 17.43 0.96
C ALA A 63 -13.59 17.91 0.84
N GLU A 64 -14.53 16.98 0.69
CA GLU A 64 -15.97 17.28 0.65
C GLU A 64 -16.48 17.89 1.96
N LEU A 65 -16.01 17.37 3.11
CA LEU A 65 -16.33 17.94 4.43
C LEU A 65 -15.79 19.35 4.61
N VAL A 66 -14.55 19.61 4.16
CA VAL A 66 -13.93 20.96 4.22
C VAL A 66 -14.73 21.95 3.37
N GLU A 67 -15.14 21.58 2.16
CA GLU A 67 -15.95 22.45 1.31
C GLU A 67 -17.35 22.72 1.90
N THR A 68 -17.94 21.71 2.53
CA THR A 68 -19.22 21.85 3.25
C THR A 68 -19.07 22.80 4.44
N GLN A 69 -17.99 22.66 5.21
CA GLN A 69 -17.68 23.55 6.33
C GLN A 69 -17.53 25.01 5.87
N LYS A 70 -16.73 25.27 4.82
CA LYS A 70 -16.56 26.62 4.26
C LYS A 70 -17.90 27.25 3.84
N ARG A 71 -18.78 26.47 3.23
CA ARG A 71 -20.13 26.93 2.85
C ARG A 71 -20.96 27.31 4.09
N HIS A 72 -20.88 26.52 5.15
CA HIS A 72 -21.57 26.84 6.40
C HIS A 72 -21.01 28.09 7.07
N GLU A 73 -19.68 28.25 7.12
CA GLU A 73 -19.02 29.46 7.61
C GLU A 73 -19.46 30.70 6.84
N GLY A 74 -19.51 30.63 5.50
CA GLY A 74 -20.01 31.75 4.69
C GLY A 74 -21.48 32.09 4.95
N ARG A 75 -22.34 31.08 5.20
CA ARG A 75 -23.74 31.30 5.58
C ARG A 75 -23.87 31.92 6.97
N LEU A 76 -23.04 31.50 7.92
CA LEU A 76 -23.01 32.05 9.27
C LEU A 76 -22.59 33.52 9.24
N ALA A 77 -21.51 33.85 8.53
CA ALA A 77 -21.08 35.24 8.34
C ALA A 77 -22.20 36.13 7.76
N GLY A 78 -22.95 35.62 6.76
CA GLY A 78 -24.09 36.34 6.20
C GLY A 78 -25.28 36.50 7.18
N VAL A 79 -25.48 35.55 8.10
CA VAL A 79 -26.49 35.68 9.17
C VAL A 79 -26.03 36.70 10.21
N GLU A 80 -24.78 36.65 10.63
CA GLU A 80 -24.18 37.62 11.55
C GLU A 80 -24.31 39.05 11.01
N GLU A 81 -23.99 39.28 9.74
CA GLU A 81 -24.11 40.60 9.12
C GLU A 81 -25.56 41.13 9.11
N ARG A 82 -26.54 40.24 8.89
CA ARG A 82 -27.96 40.60 8.93
C ARG A 82 -28.43 40.90 10.35
N LEU A 83 -27.95 40.17 11.35
CA LEU A 83 -28.23 40.45 12.76
C LEU A 83 -27.69 41.81 13.16
N THR A 84 -26.42 42.12 12.84
CA THR A 84 -25.84 43.44 13.10
C THR A 84 -26.66 44.57 12.48
N ARG A 85 -27.13 44.39 11.23
CA ARG A 85 -28.01 45.38 10.57
C ARG A 85 -29.36 45.53 11.27
N LEU A 86 -29.95 44.43 11.74
CA LEU A 86 -31.21 44.47 12.48
C LEU A 86 -31.03 45.17 13.83
N GLU A 87 -29.97 44.85 14.56
CA GLU A 87 -29.62 45.51 15.83
C GLU A 87 -29.47 47.01 15.64
N GLN A 88 -28.78 47.45 14.59
CA GLN A 88 -28.64 48.88 14.25
C GLN A 88 -29.96 49.56 13.86
N SER A 89 -30.92 48.82 13.31
CA SER A 89 -32.22 49.37 12.90
C SER A 89 -33.24 49.45 14.04
N VAL A 90 -33.02 48.66 15.09
CA VAL A 90 -33.90 48.56 16.27
C VAL A 90 -33.40 49.44 17.42
N ALA A 91 -32.09 49.74 17.46
CA ALA A 91 -31.48 50.73 18.35
C ALA A 91 -31.78 52.18 17.92
#